data_AF-A0AAD7C2V6-F1
#
_entry.id   AF-A0AAD7C2V6-F1
#
_cell.length_a   1.000
_cell.length_b   1.000
_cell.length_c   1.000
_cell.angle_alpha   90.00
_cell.angle_beta   90.00
_cell.angle_gamma   90.00
#
_symmetry.space_group_name_H-M   'P 1'
#
loop_
_entity.id
_entity.type
_entity.pdbx_description
1 polymer ?
#
loop_
_entity_poly.entity_id
_entity_poly.type
_entity_poly.pdbx_seq_one_letter_code
_entity_poly.pdbx_strand_id
1 'polypeptide(L)'
;MESQFTLVTATPPIYLKFGSDSMINTTISMNSRPAYTLSMALQGSTTDLSALRTSELLARISRKEILPNTIAFPSVNNGKEIRLSKWMSRQKLSDGLHVHLIETEIGKCFLRKHSVHRLAV
;
A
#
# COMPACT_ATOMS: atom_id res chain seq x y z
N MET A 1 0.70 30.27 -14.87
CA MET A 1 1.02 30.12 -13.44
C MET A 1 1.43 28.66 -13.25
N GLU A 2 2.73 28.39 -13.24
CA GLU A 2 3.31 27.05 -13.22
C GLU A 2 3.33 26.54 -11.77
N SER A 3 2.45 25.59 -11.43
CA SER A 3 2.43 24.95 -10.11
C SER A 3 3.60 23.97 -10.02
N GLN A 4 4.69 24.38 -9.36
CA GLN A 4 5.83 23.51 -9.08
C GLN A 4 5.40 22.43 -8.07
N PHE A 5 5.17 21.20 -8.56
CA PHE A 5 4.93 20.05 -7.71
C PHE A 5 6.18 19.77 -6.87
N THR A 6 6.20 20.23 -5.63
CA THR A 6 7.26 19.86 -4.70
C THR A 6 6.99 18.43 -4.23
N LEU A 7 7.84 17.47 -4.60
CA LEU A 7 7.87 16.15 -3.96
C LEU A 7 8.24 16.36 -2.48
N VAL A 8 7.23 16.49 -1.62
CA VAL A 8 7.42 16.52 -0.17
C VAL A 8 7.84 15.11 0.25
N THR A 9 9.15 14.88 0.25
CA THR A 9 9.71 13.68 0.85
C THR A 9 9.64 13.88 2.35
N ALA A 10 8.83 13.07 3.04
CA ALA A 10 8.79 13.09 4.50
C ALA A 10 10.23 13.01 5.02
N THR A 11 10.64 14.01 5.81
CA THR A 11 12.00 14.10 6.36
C THR A 11 11.88 13.92 7.87
N PRO A 12 12.46 12.87 8.47
CA PRO A 12 13.25 11.80 7.83
C PRO A 12 12.40 10.81 7.01
N PRO A 13 12.99 10.10 6.03
CA PRO A 13 12.28 9.10 5.24
C PRO A 13 11.74 7.97 6.13
N ILE A 14 10.52 7.53 5.85
CA ILE A 14 9.92 6.36 6.50
C ILE A 14 10.39 5.11 5.74
N TYR A 15 11.15 4.25 6.41
CA TYR A 15 11.57 2.97 5.84
C TYR A 15 10.67 1.85 6.35
N LEU A 16 9.97 1.18 5.42
CA LEU A 16 9.19 -0.02 5.67
C LEU A 16 9.94 -1.24 5.13
N LYS A 17 10.24 -2.20 6.00
CA LYS A 17 10.98 -3.42 5.65
C LYS A 17 10.15 -4.66 5.99
N PHE A 18 10.00 -5.56 5.02
CA PHE A 18 9.41 -6.88 5.24
C PHE A 18 10.38 -7.77 6.03
N GLY A 19 9.84 -8.52 6.99
CA GLY A 19 10.60 -9.46 7.80
C GLY A 19 10.98 -10.74 7.05
N SER A 20 10.23 -11.07 6.00
CA SER A 20 10.49 -12.19 5.10
C SER A 20 10.21 -11.80 3.64
N ASP A 21 10.64 -12.64 2.71
CA ASP A 21 10.34 -12.56 1.28
C ASP A 21 8.96 -13.15 0.92
N SER A 22 8.11 -13.43 1.91
CA SER A 22 6.76 -13.96 1.73
C SER A 22 5.71 -12.98 2.26
N MET A 23 4.55 -12.91 1.58
CA MET A 23 3.38 -12.16 2.06
C MET A 23 2.56 -12.94 3.11
N ILE A 24 2.94 -14.18 3.41
CA ILE A 24 2.25 -15.04 4.38
C ILE A 24 2.81 -14.76 5.77
N ASN A 25 1.97 -14.22 6.66
CA ASN A 25 2.28 -14.00 8.08
C ASN A 25 3.63 -13.29 8.31
N THR A 26 3.87 -12.23 7.54
CA THR A 26 5.12 -11.47 7.61
C THR A 26 4.93 -10.20 8.42
N THR A 27 5.99 -9.77 9.08
CA THR A 27 6.01 -8.52 9.86
C THR A 27 6.61 -7.41 9.03
N ILE A 28 6.01 -6.22 9.06
CA ILE A 28 6.56 -5.02 8.47
C ILE A 28 7.15 -4.17 9.60
N SER A 29 8.45 -3.91 9.52
CA SER A 29 9.16 -3.03 10.43
C SER A 29 9.22 -1.62 9.89
N MET A 30 8.88 -0.63 10.72
CA MET A 30 9.05 0.79 10.46
C MET A 30 10.25 1.29 11.26
N ASN A 31 11.27 1.85 10.58
CA ASN A 31 12.49 2.35 11.21
C ASN A 31 13.14 1.33 12.17
N SER A 32 13.30 0.09 11.69
CA SER A 32 13.85 -1.06 12.43
C SER A 32 13.02 -1.56 13.61
N ARG A 33 11.78 -1.09 13.78
CA ARG A 33 10.85 -1.57 14.80
C ARG A 33 9.65 -2.27 14.16
N PRO A 34 9.31 -3.50 14.55
CA PRO A 34 8.07 -4.16 14.13
C PRO A 34 6.86 -3.26 14.39
N ALA A 35 6.08 -2.97 13.33
CA ALA A 35 4.96 -2.03 13.40
C ALA A 35 3.65 -2.65 12.92
N TYR A 36 3.71 -3.48 11.87
CA TYR A 36 2.53 -4.07 11.26
C TYR A 36 2.72 -5.56 11.00
N THR A 37 1.62 -6.28 10.92
CA THR A 37 1.57 -7.67 10.48
C THR A 37 0.77 -7.74 9.19
N LEU A 38 1.32 -8.45 8.21
CA LEU A 38 0.63 -8.80 6.98
C LEU A 38 0.28 -10.29 7.03
N SER A 39 -1.01 -10.60 6.92
CA SER A 39 -1.52 -11.97 6.92
C SER A 39 -2.32 -12.22 5.64
N MET A 40 -1.88 -13.19 4.86
CA MET A 40 -2.62 -13.66 3.69
C MET A 40 -3.41 -14.91 4.04
N ALA A 41 -4.70 -14.94 3.70
CA ALA A 41 -5.53 -16.12 3.90
C ALA A 41 -4.97 -17.31 3.08
N LEU A 42 -5.15 -18.54 3.58
CA LEU A 42 -4.65 -19.77 2.94
C LEU A 42 -5.08 -19.95 1.47
N GLN A 43 -6.24 -19.41 1.09
CA GLN A 43 -6.71 -19.42 -0.30
C GLN A 43 -6.24 -18.22 -1.15
N GLY A 44 -5.35 -17.36 -0.61
CA GLY A 44 -4.72 -16.24 -1.32
C GLY A 44 -5.65 -15.09 -1.73
N SER A 45 -6.95 -15.22 -1.49
CA SER A 45 -7.97 -14.25 -1.92
C SER A 45 -8.00 -12.99 -1.06
N THR A 46 -7.48 -13.03 0.16
CA THR A 46 -7.52 -11.88 1.08
C THR A 46 -6.17 -11.68 1.74
N THR A 47 -5.73 -10.42 1.78
CA THR A 47 -4.53 -9.99 2.51
C THR A 47 -4.93 -8.91 3.50
N ASP A 48 -4.66 -9.16 4.77
CA ASP A 48 -4.96 -8.26 5.88
C ASP A 48 -3.68 -7.60 6.37
N LEU A 49 -3.78 -6.31 6.66
CA LEU A 49 -2.75 -5.53 7.30
C LEU A 49 -3.28 -5.09 8.67
N SER A 50 -2.59 -5.49 9.74
CA SER A 50 -2.97 -5.15 11.11
C SER A 50 -1.85 -4.44 11.84
N ALA A 51 -2.22 -3.57 12.79
CA ALA A 51 -1.27 -2.98 13.72
C ALA A 51 -0.73 -4.07 14.66
N LEU A 52 0.60 -4.19 14.78
CA LEU A 52 1.22 -5.26 15.56
C LEU A 52 0.88 -5.18 17.06
N ARG A 53 0.75 -3.96 17.60
CA ARG A 53 0.54 -3.75 19.04
C ARG A 53 -0.89 -3.98 19.50
N THR A 54 -1.87 -3.61 18.67
CA THR A 54 -3.30 -3.64 19.03
C THR A 54 -4.04 -4.77 18.34
N SER A 55 -3.43 -5.44 17.36
CA SER A 55 -4.07 -6.39 16.45
C SER A 55 -5.27 -5.78 15.69
N GLU A 56 -5.36 -4.45 15.63
CA GLU A 56 -6.40 -3.74 14.90
C GLU A 56 -6.19 -3.92 13.39
N LEU A 57 -7.24 -4.31 12.68
CA LEU A 57 -7.23 -4.41 11.22
C LEU A 57 -7.25 -3.01 10.61
N LEU A 58 -6.15 -2.63 9.96
CA LEU A 58 -5.98 -1.32 9.34
C LEU A 58 -6.48 -1.31 7.90
N ALA A 59 -6.21 -2.37 7.16
CA ALA A 59 -6.64 -2.51 5.77
C ALA A 59 -6.81 -3.98 5.39
N ARG A 60 -7.73 -4.23 4.46
CA ARG A 60 -7.98 -5.53 3.84
C ARG A 60 -7.98 -5.39 2.34
N ILE A 61 -7.16 -6.17 1.65
CA ILE A 61 -7.17 -6.30 0.20
C ILE A 61 -7.85 -7.62 -0.16
N SER A 62 -8.88 -7.55 -0.98
CA SER A 62 -9.58 -8.73 -1.51
C SER A 62 -9.27 -8.88 -3.00
N ARG A 63 -8.57 -9.95 -3.33
CA ARG A 63 -8.31 -10.40 -4.70
C ARG A 63 -9.41 -11.36 -5.12
N LYS A 64 -10.10 -11.01 -6.19
CA LYS A 64 -11.24 -11.78 -6.72
C LYS A 64 -10.87 -12.24 -8.13
N GLU A 65 -11.16 -13.49 -8.47
CA GLU A 65 -10.79 -14.03 -9.78
C GLU A 65 -11.66 -13.43 -10.90
N ILE A 66 -12.95 -13.26 -10.62
CA ILE A 66 -13.95 -12.80 -11.60
C ILE A 66 -14.25 -11.31 -11.41
N LEU A 67 -14.30 -10.84 -10.16
CA LEU A 67 -14.65 -9.47 -9.83
C LEU A 67 -13.39 -8.59 -9.71
N PRO A 68 -13.52 -7.26 -9.85
CA PRO A 68 -12.41 -6.36 -9.58
C PRO A 68 -11.88 -6.52 -8.16
N ASN A 69 -10.56 -6.50 -8.00
CA ASN A 69 -9.93 -6.49 -6.70
C ASN A 69 -10.33 -5.22 -5.92
N THR A 70 -10.51 -5.36 -4.62
CA THR A 70 -10.95 -4.28 -3.74
C THR A 70 -10.02 -4.10 -2.55
N ILE A 71 -10.08 -2.91 -1.96
CA ILE A 71 -9.46 -2.58 -0.69
C ILE A 71 -10.51 -1.99 0.24
N ALA A 72 -10.46 -2.34 1.51
CA ALA A 72 -11.28 -1.76 2.57
C ALA A 72 -10.40 -1.31 3.72
N PHE A 73 -10.79 -0.21 4.36
CA PHE A 73 -10.16 0.33 5.55
C PHE A 73 -11.23 0.34 6.64
N PRO A 74 -11.23 -0.59 7.61
CA PRO A 74 -12.34 -0.72 8.57
C PRO A 74 -12.69 0.59 9.28
N SER A 75 -11.68 1.37 9.65
CA SER A 75 -11.83 2.64 10.36
C SER A 75 -12.14 3.84 9.46
N VAL A 76 -12.19 3.68 8.13
CA VAL A 76 -12.43 4.75 7.15
C VAL A 76 -13.58 4.38 6.22
N ASN A 77 -14.41 5.34 5.81
CA ASN A 77 -15.51 5.12 4.85
C ASN A 77 -16.46 3.97 5.29
N ASN A 78 -16.66 3.81 6.60
CA ASN A 78 -17.43 2.74 7.24
C ASN A 78 -17.04 1.33 6.77
N GLY A 79 -15.76 1.11 6.45
CA GLY A 79 -15.26 -0.19 5.98
C GLY A 79 -15.72 -0.59 4.59
N LYS A 80 -16.32 0.32 3.80
CA LYS A 80 -16.76 0.00 2.43
C LYS A 80 -15.59 -0.35 1.53
N GLU A 81 -15.81 -1.38 0.71
CA GLU A 81 -14.86 -1.79 -0.32
C GLU A 81 -14.76 -0.74 -1.43
N ILE A 82 -13.52 -0.40 -1.79
CA ILE A 82 -13.16 0.48 -2.90
C ILE A 82 -12.43 -0.37 -3.93
N ARG A 83 -12.79 -0.25 -5.21
CA ARG A 83 -12.04 -0.92 -6.29
C ARG A 83 -10.59 -0.45 -6.27
N LEU A 84 -9.64 -1.39 -6.31
CA LEU A 84 -8.21 -1.04 -6.29
C LEU A 84 -7.83 -0.13 -7.46
N SER A 85 -8.41 -0.32 -8.65
CA SER A 85 -8.19 0.56 -9.80
C SER A 85 -8.74 1.97 -9.62
N LYS A 86 -9.73 2.16 -8.75
CA LYS A 86 -10.28 3.47 -8.39
C LYS A 86 -9.45 4.14 -7.29
N TRP A 87 -8.99 3.37 -6.31
CA TRP A 87 -8.17 3.87 -5.22
C TRP A 87 -6.74 4.21 -5.68
N MET A 88 -6.17 3.37 -6.54
CA MET A 88 -4.82 3.49 -7.06
C MET A 88 -4.87 3.54 -8.59
N SER A 89 -4.74 4.75 -9.14
CA SER A 89 -4.82 4.96 -10.59
C SER A 89 -3.44 4.83 -11.24
N ARG A 90 -3.38 4.17 -12.39
CA ARG A 90 -2.13 4.11 -13.19
C ARG A 90 -2.02 5.35 -14.05
N GLN A 91 -0.88 6.04 -13.99
CA GLN A 91 -0.62 7.23 -14.80
C GLN A 91 0.73 7.10 -15.50
N LYS A 92 0.84 7.70 -16.69
CA LYS A 92 2.11 7.87 -17.41
C LYS A 92 2.60 9.29 -17.16
N LEU A 93 3.80 9.42 -16.62
CA LEU A 93 4.47 10.70 -16.41
C LEU A 93 5.05 11.22 -17.74
N SER A 94 5.43 12.50 -17.76
CA SER A 94 6.00 13.18 -18.94
C SER A 94 7.32 12.56 -19.42
N ASP A 95 8.07 11.94 -18.52
CA ASP A 95 9.28 11.14 -18.81
C ASP A 95 8.99 9.75 -19.39
N GLY A 96 7.71 9.42 -19.59
CA GLY A 96 7.25 8.14 -20.13
C GLY A 96 7.11 7.02 -19.11
N LEU A 97 7.44 7.26 -17.83
CA LEU A 97 7.37 6.25 -16.79
C LEU A 97 5.93 6.03 -16.30
N HIS A 98 5.62 4.76 -16.00
CA HIS A 98 4.34 4.40 -15.39
C HIS A 98 4.46 4.44 -13.87
N VAL A 99 3.55 5.15 -13.24
CA VAL A 99 3.42 5.26 -11.79
C VAL A 99 2.02 4.89 -11.33
N HIS A 100 1.88 4.66 -10.04
CA HIS A 100 0.59 4.50 -9.38
C HIS A 100 0.34 5.72 -8.51
N LEU A 101 -0.76 6.42 -8.77
CA LEU A 101 -1.17 7.61 -8.05
C LEU A 101 -2.24 7.23 -7.03
N ILE A 102 -2.04 7.64 -5.78
CA ILE A 102 -3.03 7.60 -4.71
C ILE A 102 -3.29 9.04 -4.24
N GLU A 103 -4.56 9.39 -4.06
CA GLU A 103 -4.95 10.63 -3.40
C GLU A 103 -5.12 10.38 -1.91
N THR A 104 -4.41 11.17 -1.10
CA THR A 104 -4.39 11.08 0.37
C THR A 104 -4.73 12.46 0.95
N GLU A 105 -4.99 12.53 2.26
CA GLU A 105 -5.25 13.79 2.96
C GLU A 105 -4.06 14.76 2.87
N ILE A 106 -2.84 14.25 2.73
CA ILE A 106 -1.61 15.04 2.55
C ILE A 106 -1.32 15.38 1.08
N GLY A 107 -2.22 15.01 0.16
CA GLY A 107 -2.11 15.27 -1.27
C GLY A 107 -1.86 14.02 -2.11
N LYS A 108 -1.32 14.24 -3.31
CA LYS A 108 -1.09 13.20 -4.33
C LYS A 108 0.22 12.46 -4.06
N CYS A 109 0.12 11.16 -3.84
CA CYS A 109 1.27 10.28 -3.64
C CYS A 109 1.54 9.44 -4.90
N PHE A 110 2.75 9.55 -5.45
CA PHE A 110 3.20 8.76 -6.58
C PHE A 110 4.05 7.58 -6.11
N LEU A 111 3.53 6.37 -6.34
CA LEU A 111 4.22 5.12 -6.07
C LEU A 111 4.93 4.64 -7.34
N ARG A 112 6.24 4.45 -7.24
CA ARG A 112 7.09 3.93 -8.32
C ARG A 112 7.82 2.68 -7.82
N LYS A 113 7.95 1.68 -8.70
CA LYS A 113 8.82 0.53 -8.42
C LYS A 113 10.28 1.00 -8.46
N HIS A 114 11.00 0.78 -7.36
CA HIS A 114 12.43 1.00 -7.33
C HIS A 114 13.14 -0.17 -8.02
N SER A 115 14.01 0.08 -8.99
CA SER A 115 14.67 -0.96 -9.80
C SER A 115 15.51 -1.94 -8.98
N VAL A 116 16.12 -1.45 -7.90
CA VAL A 116 16.99 -2.23 -7.01
C VAL A 116 16.21 -3.05 -5.97
N HIS A 117 14.98 -2.61 -5.62
CA HIS A 117 14.18 -3.25 -4.58
C HIS A 117 12.95 -3.91 -5.20
N ARG A 118 13.16 -5.07 -5.84
CA ARG A 118 12.05 -5.99 -6.16
C ARG A 118 11.55 -6.59 -4.84
N LEU A 119 10.31 -6.31 -4.48
CA LEU A 119 9.67 -6.90 -3.30
C LEU A 119 9.34 -8.39 -3.54
N ALA A 120 9.30 -9.14 -2.43
CA ALA A 120 8.80 -10.50 -2.19
C ALA A 120 7.93 -11.10 -3.32
N VAL A 121 8.27 -12.33 -3.73
CA VAL A 121 7.55 -13.12 -4.76
C VAL A 121 6.36 -13.85 -4.14
#